data_AF-A0A922WP95-F1
#
_entry.id   AF-A0A922WP95-F1
#
_cell.length_a   1.000
_cell.length_b   1.000
_cell.length_c   1.000
_cell.angle_alpha   90.00
_cell.angle_beta   90.00
_cell.angle_gamma   90.00
#
_symmetry.space_group_name_H-M   'P 1'
#
loop_
_entity.id
_entity.type
_entity.pdbx_description
1 polymer ?
#
loop_
_entity_poly.entity_id
_entity_poly.type
_entity_poly.pdbx_seq_one_letter_code
_entity_poly.pdbx_strand_id
1 'polypeptide(L)'
;MNAAVLAGRSRLTMRLFSSALVALAAFTGGEMPEASAQQTSGLITQDQAQALGLERAWWGQAVFNPSRDKISHVVIDEDNVYVQASSGHITAFDAEDGRKLWAVLLGTNDEPMFPMAANETDCLAIVGAKMVCMEKRTGKILWTLRLPGAPSTGAALDENHVYFGALDGSVYAFSLKRIRELYLEQRLPQWSNDAFVWRYKAAGEITSPPIPSGRLVKFASRDGSV
;
A
#
# COMPACT_ATOMS: atom_id res chain seq x y z
N MET A 1 -1.04 -34.72 -59.14
CA MET A 1 -1.64 -33.39 -59.33
C MET A 1 -0.52 -32.36 -59.28
N ASN A 2 -0.21 -31.82 -60.47
CA ASN A 2 0.69 -30.74 -60.92
C ASN A 2 1.47 -29.95 -59.84
N ALA A 3 2.80 -29.95 -59.78
CA ALA A 3 3.85 -29.47 -60.72
C ALA A 3 4.18 -27.96 -60.58
N ALA A 4 5.36 -27.73 -59.97
CA ALA A 4 6.41 -26.72 -60.17
C ALA A 4 6.15 -25.42 -60.95
N VAL A 5 6.68 -24.29 -60.45
CA VAL A 5 7.40 -23.17 -61.16
C VAL A 5 8.08 -22.30 -60.06
N LEU A 6 9.41 -22.32 -59.90
CA LEU A 6 10.44 -21.39 -60.41
C LEU A 6 10.32 -19.89 -60.02
N ALA A 7 11.38 -19.45 -59.33
CA ALA A 7 12.07 -18.16 -59.32
C ALA A 7 11.41 -16.92 -59.98
N GLY A 8 11.36 -15.83 -59.20
CA GLY A 8 11.15 -14.47 -59.71
C GLY A 8 11.49 -13.41 -58.67
N ARG A 9 12.72 -12.89 -58.69
CA ARG A 9 13.06 -11.61 -58.02
C ARG A 9 12.37 -10.49 -58.80
N SER A 10 11.57 -9.66 -58.13
CA SER A 10 11.25 -8.31 -58.62
C SER A 10 11.32 -7.31 -57.47
N ARG A 11 12.32 -6.44 -57.53
CA ARG A 11 12.34 -5.17 -56.80
C ARG A 11 11.29 -4.25 -57.44
N LEU A 12 10.44 -3.65 -56.62
CA LEU A 12 9.67 -2.46 -56.99
C LEU A 12 9.99 -1.34 -56.00
N THR A 13 10.86 -0.44 -56.47
CA THR A 13 11.03 0.93 -55.99
C THR A 13 9.97 1.82 -56.62
N MET A 14 9.20 2.58 -55.84
CA MET A 14 8.58 3.85 -56.25
C MET A 14 8.11 4.62 -55.00
N ARG A 15 8.92 5.57 -54.50
CA ARG A 15 8.87 7.04 -54.68
C ARG A 15 7.75 7.77 -53.90
N LEU A 16 8.24 8.67 -53.05
CA LEU A 16 7.59 9.73 -52.26
C LEU A 16 6.76 10.72 -53.10
N PHE A 17 5.69 11.27 -52.50
CA PHE A 17 5.25 12.68 -52.51
C PHE A 17 4.39 12.86 -51.22
N SER A 18 4.88 13.54 -50.15
CA SER A 18 4.56 14.94 -49.74
C SER A 18 3.05 15.24 -49.73
N SER A 19 2.41 15.77 -48.67
CA SER A 19 2.80 16.94 -47.87
C SER A 19 1.91 17.06 -46.61
N ALA A 20 2.56 17.33 -45.47
CA ALA A 20 2.26 18.40 -44.52
C ALA A 20 0.82 18.66 -44.02
N LEU A 21 0.64 18.52 -42.69
CA LEU A 21 0.05 19.58 -41.89
C LEU A 21 0.79 19.64 -40.53
N VAL A 22 1.75 20.55 -40.41
CA VAL A 22 2.32 20.98 -39.13
C VAL A 22 1.38 22.05 -38.60
N ALA A 23 0.59 21.73 -37.59
CA ALA A 23 -0.08 22.75 -36.80
C ALA A 23 0.93 23.32 -35.79
N LEU A 24 1.55 24.43 -36.18
CA LEU A 24 2.36 25.24 -35.27
C LEU A 24 1.39 26.07 -34.42
N ALA A 25 0.97 25.54 -33.27
CA ALA A 25 0.30 26.35 -32.26
C ALA A 25 1.38 27.10 -31.47
N ALA A 26 1.51 28.40 -31.74
CA ALA A 26 2.26 29.31 -30.91
C ALA A 26 1.54 29.44 -29.55
N PHE A 27 1.90 28.60 -28.59
CA PHE A 27 1.61 28.87 -27.19
C PHE A 27 2.63 29.88 -26.68
N THR A 28 2.20 31.14 -26.68
CA THR A 28 2.81 32.21 -25.90
C THR A 28 2.89 31.78 -24.44
N GLY A 29 4.06 32.04 -23.84
CA GLY A 29 4.44 31.58 -22.51
C GLY A 29 3.33 31.65 -21.47
N GLY A 30 2.84 30.47 -21.09
CA GLY A 30 2.30 30.23 -19.76
C GLY A 30 3.31 29.34 -19.06
N GLU A 31 3.98 29.87 -18.05
CA GLU A 31 4.77 29.07 -17.13
C GLU A 31 3.89 27.91 -16.65
N MET A 32 4.38 26.69 -16.82
CA MET A 32 3.85 25.55 -16.06
C MET A 32 3.92 25.97 -14.59
N PRO A 33 2.83 25.92 -13.80
CA PRO A 33 2.95 26.23 -12.39
C PRO A 33 3.93 25.21 -11.81
N GLU A 34 5.12 25.70 -11.45
CA GLU A 34 6.02 24.97 -10.58
C GLU A 34 5.16 24.54 -9.39
N ALA A 35 5.08 23.22 -9.16
CA ALA A 35 4.47 22.72 -7.95
C ALA A 35 5.26 23.35 -6.80
N SER A 36 4.68 24.37 -6.19
CA SER A 36 5.24 25.03 -5.02
C SER A 36 5.23 24.01 -3.90
N ALA A 37 6.36 23.30 -3.78
CA ALA A 37 6.70 22.64 -2.54
C ALA A 37 6.76 23.75 -1.51
N GLN A 38 5.72 23.85 -0.67
CA GLN A 38 5.77 24.70 0.51
C GLN A 38 7.08 24.41 1.22
N GLN A 39 7.95 25.42 1.33
CA GLN A 39 9.20 25.32 2.07
C GLN A 39 8.84 24.96 3.51
N THR A 40 8.93 23.68 3.85
CA THR A 40 8.94 23.24 5.23
C THR A 40 10.27 23.69 5.81
N SER A 41 10.25 24.77 6.59
CA SER A 41 11.37 25.16 7.44
C SER A 41 11.71 23.99 8.37
N GLY A 42 12.74 23.20 8.02
CA GLY A 42 13.13 22.00 8.75
C GLY A 42 13.64 20.84 7.88
N LEU A 43 13.48 20.88 6.56
CA LEU A 43 14.17 19.94 5.67
C LEU A 43 15.62 20.39 5.46
N ILE A 44 16.56 19.45 5.57
CA ILE A 44 17.95 19.70 5.16
C ILE A 44 17.95 20.06 3.67
N THR A 45 18.72 21.08 3.29
CA THR A 45 18.86 21.44 1.87
C THR A 45 19.61 20.34 1.13
N GLN A 46 19.51 20.34 -0.20
CA GLN A 46 20.27 19.40 -1.03
C GLN A 46 21.78 19.53 -0.79
N ASP A 47 22.28 20.76 -0.61
CA ASP A 47 23.70 21.02 -0.30
C ASP A 47 24.09 20.46 1.08
N GLN A 48 23.23 20.59 2.08
CA GLN A 48 23.45 20.01 3.41
C GLN A 48 23.45 18.49 3.37
N ALA A 49 22.53 17.89 2.62
CA ALA A 49 22.50 16.44 2.41
C ALA A 49 23.80 15.95 1.74
N GLN A 50 24.21 16.59 0.64
CA GLN A 50 25.44 16.25 -0.08
C GLN A 50 26.69 16.42 0.77
N ALA A 51 26.77 17.49 1.58
CA ALA A 51 27.88 17.69 2.52
C ALA A 51 28.00 16.57 3.56
N LEU A 52 26.90 15.90 3.89
CA LEU A 52 26.85 14.73 4.77
C LEU A 52 27.00 13.39 4.01
N GLY A 53 27.25 13.43 2.70
CA GLY A 53 27.31 12.24 1.85
C GLY A 53 25.95 11.57 1.62
N LEU A 54 24.86 12.27 1.94
CA LEU A 54 23.50 11.80 1.67
C LEU A 54 23.09 12.17 0.25
N GLU A 55 22.61 11.18 -0.49
CA GLU A 55 22.00 11.37 -1.79
C GLU A 55 20.53 10.98 -1.76
N ARG A 56 19.74 11.62 -2.63
CA ARG A 56 18.34 11.24 -2.82
C ARG A 56 18.30 9.98 -3.68
N ALA A 57 17.93 8.85 -3.08
CA ALA A 57 17.73 7.59 -3.80
C ALA A 57 16.63 7.73 -4.87
N TRP A 58 15.44 8.20 -4.47
CA TRP A 58 14.31 8.43 -5.38
C TRP A 58 13.32 9.44 -4.81
N TRP A 59 12.33 9.83 -5.61
CA TRP A 59 11.14 10.57 -5.16
C TRP A 59 9.89 10.01 -5.86
N GLY A 60 8.76 10.06 -5.16
CA GLY A 60 7.47 9.59 -5.67
C GLY A 60 6.32 10.44 -5.14
N GLN A 61 5.21 10.46 -5.87
CA GLN A 61 4.00 11.21 -5.48
C GLN A 61 2.87 10.25 -5.14
N ALA A 62 2.44 10.25 -3.88
CA ALA A 62 1.29 9.49 -3.43
C ALA A 62 -0.01 10.03 -4.04
N VAL A 63 -0.99 9.15 -4.25
CA VAL A 63 -2.31 9.51 -4.76
C VAL A 63 -3.17 9.98 -3.59
N PHE A 64 -3.39 11.29 -3.46
CA PHE A 64 -4.31 11.90 -2.49
C PHE A 64 -4.60 13.36 -2.89
N ASN A 65 -5.57 14.01 -2.24
CA ASN A 65 -5.81 15.44 -2.43
C ASN A 65 -5.06 16.27 -1.37
N PRO A 66 -3.94 16.94 -1.68
CA PRO A 66 -3.15 17.67 -0.68
C PRO A 66 -3.86 18.91 -0.12
N SER A 67 -4.92 19.40 -0.76
CA SER A 67 -5.70 20.54 -0.24
C SER A 67 -6.70 20.14 0.86
N ARG A 68 -7.01 18.86 0.99
CA ARG A 68 -8.06 18.33 1.89
C ARG A 68 -7.60 17.20 2.79
N ASP A 69 -6.60 16.44 2.35
CA ASP A 69 -6.14 15.23 2.99
C ASP A 69 -4.71 15.44 3.51
N LYS A 70 -4.39 14.74 4.59
CA LYS A 70 -3.04 14.67 5.16
C LYS A 70 -2.50 13.27 5.01
N ILE A 71 -1.18 13.12 4.96
CA ILE A 71 -0.56 11.81 5.15
C ILE A 71 -0.68 11.44 6.62
N SER A 72 -1.33 10.31 6.90
CA SER A 72 -1.54 9.81 8.26
C SER A 72 -0.44 8.83 8.67
N HIS A 73 -0.02 7.96 7.75
CA HIS A 73 0.99 6.93 8.01
C HIS A 73 1.89 6.74 6.79
N VAL A 74 3.17 6.50 7.06
CA VAL A 74 4.15 6.00 6.08
C VAL A 74 4.78 4.76 6.71
N VAL A 75 4.61 3.62 6.05
CA VAL A 75 5.13 2.32 6.51
C VAL A 75 6.05 1.76 5.44
N ILE A 76 7.17 1.18 5.83
CA ILE A 76 8.13 0.55 4.94
C ILE A 76 8.34 -0.90 5.39
N ASP A 77 8.40 -1.82 4.42
CA ASP A 77 8.96 -3.16 4.59
C ASP A 77 10.18 -3.34 3.68
N GLU A 78 10.69 -4.56 3.52
CA GLU A 78 11.88 -4.83 2.71
C GLU A 78 11.71 -4.49 1.22
N ASP A 79 10.49 -4.57 0.69
CA ASP A 79 10.20 -4.41 -0.74
C ASP A 79 9.51 -3.09 -1.09
N ASN A 80 8.67 -2.58 -0.17
CA ASN A 80 7.68 -1.58 -0.49
C ASN A 80 7.59 -0.46 0.56
N VAL A 81 7.25 0.73 0.08
CA VAL A 81 6.81 1.86 0.91
C VAL A 81 5.31 2.10 0.71
N TYR A 82 4.56 2.08 1.79
CA TYR A 82 3.13 2.34 1.85
C TYR A 82 2.87 3.74 2.42
N VAL A 83 2.10 4.54 1.69
CA VAL A 83 1.67 5.88 2.11
C VAL A 83 0.16 5.88 2.25
N GLN A 84 -0.34 6.15 3.46
CA GLN A 84 -1.77 6.25 3.76
C GLN A 84 -2.16 7.70 4.01
N ALA A 85 -3.13 8.21 3.23
CA ALA A 85 -3.74 9.50 3.44
C ALA A 85 -4.99 9.40 4.31
N SER A 86 -5.35 10.47 5.02
CA SER A 86 -6.54 10.54 5.88
C SER A 86 -7.86 10.31 5.14
N SER A 87 -7.89 10.44 3.81
CA SER A 87 -9.06 10.13 2.99
C SER A 87 -9.28 8.65 2.72
N GLY A 88 -8.36 7.79 3.15
CA GLY A 88 -8.41 6.36 2.87
C GLY A 88 -7.57 5.95 1.67
N HIS A 89 -6.98 6.89 0.94
CA HIS A 89 -6.08 6.55 -0.15
C HIS A 89 -4.81 5.90 0.40
N ILE A 90 -4.46 4.75 -0.15
CA ILE A 90 -3.22 4.04 0.11
C ILE A 90 -2.47 3.92 -1.21
N THR A 91 -1.22 4.37 -1.23
CA THR A 91 -0.32 4.21 -2.37
C THR A 91 0.87 3.36 -1.96
N ALA A 92 1.22 2.35 -2.76
CA ALA A 92 2.43 1.58 -2.58
C ALA A 92 3.47 1.94 -3.64
N PHE A 93 4.71 2.02 -3.21
CA PHE A 93 5.90 2.22 -4.02
C PHE A 93 6.85 1.06 -3.81
N ASP A 94 7.63 0.75 -4.83
CA ASP A 94 8.81 -0.07 -4.69
C ASP A 94 9.84 0.70 -3.85
N ALA A 95 10.43 0.04 -2.85
CA ALA A 95 11.34 0.68 -1.90
C ALA A 95 12.72 0.99 -2.51
N GLU A 96 13.13 0.26 -3.56
CA GLU A 96 14.43 0.42 -4.19
C GLU A 96 14.45 1.60 -5.17
N ASP A 97 13.44 1.71 -6.03
CA ASP A 97 13.43 2.68 -7.14
C ASP A 97 12.35 3.78 -7.01
N GLY A 98 11.44 3.67 -6.03
CA GLY A 98 10.37 4.64 -5.81
C GLY A 98 9.23 4.58 -6.81
N ARG A 99 9.19 3.57 -7.69
CA ARG A 99 8.13 3.39 -8.67
C ARG A 99 6.82 3.04 -7.97
N LYS A 100 5.76 3.78 -8.29
CA LYS A 100 4.41 3.45 -7.81
C LYS A 100 4.00 2.07 -8.33
N LEU A 101 3.71 1.15 -7.42
CA LEU A 101 3.20 -0.19 -7.72
C LEU A 101 1.68 -0.17 -7.92
N TRP A 102 0.97 0.43 -6.97
CA TRP A 102 -0.49 0.50 -6.99
C TRP A 102 -1.01 1.62 -6.09
N ALA A 103 -2.29 1.96 -6.27
CA ALA A 103 -3.03 2.84 -5.38
C ALA A 103 -4.47 2.35 -5.24
N VAL A 104 -5.02 2.44 -4.03
CA VAL A 104 -6.38 2.02 -3.69
C VAL A 104 -7.01 3.03 -2.74
N LEU A 105 -8.33 3.20 -2.82
CA LEU A 105 -9.11 3.96 -1.85
C LEU A 105 -9.80 2.99 -0.89
N LEU A 106 -9.36 2.97 0.36
CA LEU A 106 -9.96 2.17 1.44
C LEU A 106 -10.60 3.09 2.49
N GLY A 107 -11.92 2.97 2.66
CA GLY A 107 -12.67 3.71 3.67
C GLY A 107 -13.06 5.13 3.26
N THR A 108 -13.36 5.95 4.27
CA THR A 108 -13.75 7.36 4.12
C THR A 108 -12.95 8.26 5.06
N ASN A 109 -13.02 9.59 4.87
CA ASN A 109 -12.24 10.59 5.62
C ASN A 109 -12.35 10.51 7.16
N ASP A 110 -13.40 9.86 7.69
CA ASP A 110 -13.71 9.85 9.12
C ASP A 110 -13.43 8.49 9.79
N GLU A 111 -13.03 7.47 9.01
CA GLU A 111 -12.72 6.16 9.59
C GLU A 111 -11.30 6.17 10.19
N PRO A 112 -11.12 5.75 11.45
CA PRO A 112 -9.79 5.63 12.03
C PRO A 112 -8.98 4.62 11.21
N MET A 113 -7.78 5.04 10.84
CA MET A 113 -6.80 4.19 10.16
C MET A 113 -5.54 4.08 10.98
N PHE A 114 -4.91 2.92 10.87
CA PHE A 114 -3.71 2.58 11.62
C PHE A 114 -2.60 2.18 10.65
N PRO A 115 -1.32 2.20 11.10
CA PRO A 115 -0.21 1.74 10.28
C PRO A 115 -0.48 0.35 9.69
N MET A 116 -0.16 0.19 8.42
CA MET A 116 -0.26 -1.09 7.72
C MET A 116 0.74 -2.10 8.25
N ALA A 117 0.45 -3.38 8.00
CA ALA A 117 1.40 -4.47 8.17
C ALA A 117 1.58 -5.20 6.84
N ALA A 118 2.73 -5.78 6.60
CA ALA A 118 3.01 -6.57 5.40
C ALA A 118 3.91 -7.77 5.75
N ASN A 119 3.76 -8.84 4.97
CA ASN A 119 4.66 -9.98 4.97
C ASN A 119 5.20 -10.20 3.55
N GLU A 120 5.67 -11.40 3.21
CA GLU A 120 6.23 -11.69 1.88
C GLU A 120 5.23 -11.48 0.72
N THR A 121 3.93 -11.69 0.98
CA THR A 121 2.92 -11.84 -0.08
C THR A 121 1.72 -10.93 0.06
N ASP A 122 1.40 -10.54 1.29
CA ASP A 122 0.20 -9.80 1.65
C ASP A 122 0.55 -8.49 2.35
N CYS A 123 -0.30 -7.48 2.19
CA CYS A 123 -0.35 -6.33 3.08
C CYS A 123 -1.76 -6.16 3.67
N LEU A 124 -1.82 -5.60 4.88
CA LEU A 124 -3.02 -5.43 5.68
C LEU A 124 -3.20 -3.97 6.07
N ALA A 125 -4.42 -3.48 5.90
CA ALA A 125 -4.87 -2.20 6.43
C ALA A 125 -6.06 -2.42 7.37
N ILE A 126 -6.01 -1.77 8.54
CA ILE A 126 -7.19 -1.61 9.40
C ILE A 126 -7.80 -0.25 9.11
N VAL A 127 -9.08 -0.26 8.71
CA VAL A 127 -9.86 0.93 8.38
C VAL A 127 -11.21 0.85 9.08
N GLY A 128 -11.44 1.72 10.06
CA GLY A 128 -12.59 1.65 10.93
C GLY A 128 -12.63 0.35 11.73
N ALA A 129 -13.73 -0.39 11.62
CA ALA A 129 -13.89 -1.72 12.24
C ALA A 129 -13.62 -2.88 11.26
N LYS A 130 -12.92 -2.61 10.15
CA LYS A 130 -12.60 -3.60 9.12
C LYS A 130 -11.10 -3.79 9.01
N MET A 131 -10.72 -5.01 8.65
CA MET A 131 -9.37 -5.36 8.25
C MET A 131 -9.42 -5.84 6.81
N VAL A 132 -8.62 -5.20 5.96
CA VAL A 132 -8.57 -5.44 4.52
C VAL A 132 -7.20 -6.00 4.19
N CYS A 133 -7.17 -7.14 3.52
CA CYS A 133 -5.96 -7.76 3.00
C CYS A 133 -5.87 -7.59 1.50
N MET A 134 -4.68 -7.25 1.04
CA MET A 134 -4.36 -7.03 -0.36
C MET A 134 -3.12 -7.83 -0.74
N GLU A 135 -3.06 -8.26 -1.99
CA GLU A 135 -1.82 -8.79 -2.57
C GLU A 135 -0.76 -7.68 -2.61
N LYS A 136 0.39 -7.93 -1.99
CA LYS A 136 1.45 -6.96 -1.74
C LYS A 136 1.93 -6.24 -3.01
N ARG A 137 2.02 -6.96 -4.13
CA ARG A 137 2.57 -6.45 -5.40
C ARG A 137 1.56 -5.71 -6.28
N THR A 138 0.26 -5.97 -6.14
CA THR A 138 -0.76 -5.44 -7.06
C THR A 138 -1.81 -4.56 -6.38
N GLY A 139 -1.92 -4.63 -5.06
CA GLY A 139 -2.98 -3.94 -4.31
C GLY A 139 -4.35 -4.58 -4.49
N LYS A 140 -4.45 -5.74 -5.16
CA LYS A 140 -5.70 -6.46 -5.33
C LYS A 140 -6.22 -6.89 -3.95
N ILE A 141 -7.42 -6.45 -3.60
CA ILE A 141 -8.09 -6.88 -2.38
C ILE A 141 -8.37 -8.38 -2.46
N LEU A 142 -7.80 -9.13 -1.52
CA LEU A 142 -8.01 -10.55 -1.36
C LEU A 142 -9.26 -10.78 -0.50
N TRP A 143 -9.29 -10.22 0.71
CA TRP A 143 -10.41 -10.40 1.63
C TRP A 143 -10.59 -9.19 2.54
N THR A 144 -11.79 -9.08 3.09
CA THR A 144 -12.15 -8.08 4.10
C THR A 144 -12.88 -8.77 5.25
N LEU A 145 -12.43 -8.51 6.48
CA LEU A 145 -13.02 -9.03 7.70
C LEU A 145 -13.54 -7.89 8.58
N ARG A 146 -14.67 -8.12 9.24
CA ARG A 146 -15.13 -7.27 10.34
C ARG A 146 -14.42 -7.70 11.62
N LEU A 147 -13.81 -6.75 12.31
CA LEU A 147 -13.08 -7.03 13.54
C LEU A 147 -14.06 -7.26 14.71
N PRO A 148 -13.79 -8.24 15.60
CA PRO A 148 -14.64 -8.54 16.75
C PRO A 148 -14.54 -7.50 17.87
N GLY A 149 -13.58 -6.57 17.80
CA GLY A 149 -13.39 -5.48 18.74
C GLY A 149 -13.00 -4.19 18.00
N ALA A 150 -13.16 -3.06 18.67
CA ALA A 150 -12.74 -1.76 18.13
C ALA A 150 -11.20 -1.68 18.16
N PRO A 151 -10.52 -1.63 17.01
CA PRO A 151 -9.07 -1.55 16.96
C PRO A 151 -8.57 -0.25 17.60
N SER A 152 -7.46 -0.33 18.31
CA SER A 152 -6.74 0.83 18.87
C SER A 152 -5.35 1.00 18.26
N THR A 153 -4.87 0.00 17.52
CA THR A 153 -3.53 -0.04 16.94
C THR A 153 -3.55 -0.58 15.53
N GLY A 154 -2.40 -0.49 14.84
CA GLY A 154 -2.16 -1.23 13.61
C GLY A 154 -2.25 -2.74 13.82
N ALA A 155 -2.42 -3.47 12.71
CA ALA A 155 -2.32 -4.91 12.70
C ALA A 155 -0.86 -5.35 12.82
N ALA A 156 -0.66 -6.63 13.10
CA ALA A 156 0.61 -7.32 12.90
C ALA A 156 0.36 -8.54 12.03
N LEU A 157 1.32 -8.85 11.17
CA LEU A 157 1.22 -9.92 10.19
C LEU A 157 2.48 -10.76 10.23
N ASP A 158 2.31 -12.06 10.40
CA ASP A 158 3.34 -13.05 10.08
C ASP A 158 2.82 -13.99 8.97
N GLU A 159 3.62 -14.98 8.57
CA GLU A 159 3.24 -15.92 7.51
C GLU A 159 2.01 -16.80 7.84
N ASN A 160 1.66 -16.93 9.13
CA ASN A 160 0.64 -17.83 9.62
C ASN A 160 -0.52 -17.12 10.32
N HIS A 161 -0.32 -15.91 10.84
CA HIS A 161 -1.26 -15.24 11.72
C HIS A 161 -1.39 -13.74 11.46
N VAL A 162 -2.56 -13.24 11.83
CA VAL A 162 -2.87 -11.82 11.91
C VAL A 162 -3.23 -11.47 13.34
N TYR A 163 -2.69 -10.36 13.84
CA TYR A 163 -2.97 -9.86 15.18
C TYR A 163 -3.43 -8.41 15.15
N PHE A 164 -4.24 -8.00 16.12
CA PHE A 164 -4.50 -6.59 16.37
C PHE A 164 -4.84 -6.32 17.84
N GLY A 165 -4.51 -5.11 18.30
CA GLY A 165 -4.87 -4.58 19.60
C GLY A 165 -6.18 -3.77 19.55
N ALA A 166 -6.97 -3.87 20.63
CA ALA A 166 -8.27 -3.21 20.73
C ALA A 166 -8.36 -2.24 21.91
N LEU A 167 -9.29 -1.27 21.77
CA LEU A 167 -9.61 -0.26 22.79
C LEU A 167 -10.06 -0.87 24.12
N ASP A 168 -10.69 -2.04 24.06
CA ASP A 168 -11.14 -2.72 25.27
C ASP A 168 -9.96 -3.41 26.01
N GLY A 169 -8.74 -3.38 25.49
CA GLY A 169 -7.59 -4.08 26.06
C GLY A 169 -7.46 -5.52 25.58
N SER A 170 -8.20 -5.92 24.54
CA SER A 170 -8.01 -7.23 23.94
C SER A 170 -6.90 -7.23 22.89
N VAL A 171 -6.16 -8.33 22.82
CA VAL A 171 -5.37 -8.71 21.64
C VAL A 171 -6.05 -9.91 21.01
N TYR A 172 -6.30 -9.84 19.71
CA TYR A 172 -6.90 -10.93 18.94
C TYR A 172 -5.87 -11.54 18.00
N ALA A 173 -5.97 -12.85 17.79
CA ALA A 173 -5.18 -13.59 16.81
C ALA A 173 -6.09 -14.40 15.87
N PHE A 174 -5.79 -14.34 14.57
CA PHE A 174 -6.45 -15.12 13.54
C PHE A 174 -5.42 -15.91 12.74
N SER A 175 -5.79 -17.10 12.27
CA SER A 175 -4.96 -17.88 11.36
C SER A 175 -5.12 -17.34 9.93
N LEU A 176 -4.04 -16.78 9.39
CA LEU A 176 -4.01 -16.30 8.00
C LEU A 176 -4.25 -17.45 7.01
N LYS A 177 -3.66 -18.62 7.27
CA LYS A 177 -3.92 -19.83 6.49
C LYS A 177 -5.41 -20.16 6.44
N ARG A 178 -6.08 -20.16 7.60
CA ARG A 178 -7.51 -20.47 7.66
C ARG A 178 -8.36 -19.41 6.97
N ILE A 179 -8.01 -18.12 7.09
CA ILE A 179 -8.67 -17.04 6.34
C ILE A 179 -8.54 -17.29 4.83
N ARG A 180 -7.34 -17.62 4.34
CA ARG A 180 -7.09 -17.91 2.92
C ARG A 180 -7.91 -19.10 2.43
N GLU A 181 -8.00 -20.18 3.20
CA GLU A 181 -8.87 -21.33 2.88
C GLU A 181 -10.34 -20.90 2.76
N LEU A 182 -10.86 -20.19 3.76
CA LEU A 182 -12.25 -19.70 3.75
C LEU A 182 -12.53 -18.73 2.60
N TYR A 183 -11.54 -17.92 2.20
CA TYR A 183 -11.63 -17.05 1.04
C TYR A 183 -11.76 -17.86 -0.25
N LEU A 184 -10.89 -18.85 -0.46
CA LEU A 184 -10.89 -19.71 -1.65
C LEU A 184 -12.17 -20.56 -1.73
N GLU A 185 -12.71 -20.98 -0.57
CA GLU A 185 -14.00 -21.68 -0.45
C GLU A 185 -15.21 -20.74 -0.59
N GLN A 186 -15.01 -19.42 -0.76
CA GLN A 186 -16.08 -18.41 -0.83
C GLN A 186 -16.99 -18.38 0.41
N ARG A 187 -16.43 -18.63 1.60
CA ARG A 187 -17.14 -18.67 2.89
C ARG A 187 -16.99 -17.40 3.72
N LEU A 188 -16.11 -16.50 3.31
CA LEU A 188 -15.98 -15.18 3.93
C LEU A 188 -17.07 -14.22 3.43
N PRO A 189 -17.56 -13.31 4.30
CA PRO A 189 -17.15 -13.09 5.69
C PRO A 189 -17.90 -13.94 6.72
N GLN A 190 -18.90 -14.75 6.33
CA GLN A 190 -19.83 -15.41 7.26
C GLN A 190 -19.12 -16.37 8.23
N TRP A 191 -18.06 -17.03 7.77
CA TRP A 191 -17.31 -18.01 8.55
C TRP A 191 -15.99 -17.48 9.10
N SER A 192 -15.82 -16.15 9.21
CA SER A 192 -14.57 -15.55 9.68
C SER A 192 -14.13 -16.03 11.08
N ASN A 193 -15.09 -16.41 11.92
CA ASN A 193 -14.81 -16.94 13.26
C ASN A 193 -14.08 -18.30 13.24
N ASP A 194 -14.17 -19.07 12.16
CA ASP A 194 -13.42 -20.33 12.02
C ASP A 194 -11.91 -20.09 11.97
N ALA A 195 -11.48 -18.87 11.61
CA ALA A 195 -10.08 -18.49 11.60
C ALA A 195 -9.60 -17.89 12.94
N PHE A 196 -10.48 -17.66 13.91
CA PHE A 196 -10.09 -17.15 15.21
C PHE A 196 -9.25 -18.19 15.96
N VAL A 197 -8.09 -17.77 16.48
CA VAL A 197 -7.18 -18.67 17.20
C VAL A 197 -7.29 -18.44 18.71
N TRP A 198 -7.09 -17.21 19.15
CA TRP A 198 -7.17 -16.85 20.57
C TRP A 198 -7.41 -15.36 20.78
N ARG A 199 -7.81 -15.03 22.00
CA ARG A 199 -7.91 -13.66 22.52
C ARG A 199 -7.23 -13.60 23.88
N TYR A 200 -6.41 -12.56 24.08
CA TYR A 200 -5.92 -12.17 25.40
C TYR A 200 -6.59 -10.87 25.83
N LYS A 201 -6.78 -10.66 27.14
CA LYS A 201 -7.45 -9.46 27.70
C LYS A 201 -6.57 -8.85 28.78
N ALA A 202 -5.95 -7.71 28.46
CA ALA A 202 -5.30 -6.83 29.42
C ALA A 202 -6.33 -5.98 30.20
N ALA A 203 -5.89 -5.29 31.25
CA ALA A 203 -6.77 -4.45 32.05
C ALA A 203 -6.99 -3.07 31.42
N GLY A 204 -6.09 -2.63 30.54
CA GLY A 204 -6.20 -1.39 29.77
C GLY A 204 -6.16 -1.61 28.25
N GLU A 205 -6.58 -0.57 27.52
CA GLU A 205 -6.43 -0.46 26.06
C GLU A 205 -5.06 -0.91 25.57
N ILE A 206 -5.01 -1.59 24.42
CA ILE A 206 -3.73 -1.92 23.78
C ILE A 206 -3.19 -0.66 23.08
N THR A 207 -1.95 -0.29 23.38
CA THR A 207 -1.35 0.98 22.93
C THR A 207 -0.23 0.81 21.91
N SER A 208 0.27 -0.41 21.70
CA SER A 208 1.21 -0.72 20.61
C SER A 208 0.63 -1.80 19.70
N PRO A 209 0.93 -1.75 18.38
CA PRO A 209 0.70 -2.91 17.53
C PRO A 209 1.33 -4.15 18.17
N PRO A 210 0.64 -5.31 18.16
CA PRO A 210 1.24 -6.56 18.60
C PRO A 210 2.51 -6.87 17.78
N ILE A 211 3.53 -7.47 18.39
CA ILE A 211 4.77 -7.83 17.69
C ILE A 211 4.94 -9.35 17.83
N PRO A 212 4.64 -10.13 16.78
CA PRO A 212 4.91 -11.56 16.78
C PRO A 212 6.43 -11.81 16.72
N SER A 213 6.90 -12.74 17.55
CA SER A 213 8.30 -13.18 17.59
C SER A 213 8.34 -14.66 17.95
N GLY A 214 8.33 -15.51 16.92
CA GLY A 214 8.28 -16.96 17.08
C GLY A 214 7.00 -17.42 17.78
N ARG A 215 7.12 -17.83 19.06
CA ARG A 215 5.99 -18.29 19.88
C ARG A 215 5.42 -17.21 20.80
N LEU A 216 5.97 -16.00 20.75
CA LEU A 216 5.56 -14.89 21.61
C LEU A 216 4.87 -13.81 20.78
N VAL A 217 3.93 -13.12 21.40
CA VAL A 217 3.35 -11.87 20.88
C VAL A 217 3.52 -10.84 21.99
N LYS A 218 4.25 -9.76 21.71
CA LYS A 218 4.51 -8.67 22.66
C LYS A 218 3.63 -7.48 22.34
N PHE A 219 3.09 -6.79 23.33
CA PHE A 219 2.25 -5.61 23.14
C PHE A 219 2.25 -4.78 24.42
N ALA A 220 2.13 -3.46 24.31
CA ALA A 220 1.95 -2.58 25.46
C ALA A 220 0.46 -2.32 25.72
N SER A 221 0.10 -2.19 26.99
CA SER A 221 -1.23 -1.76 27.43
C SER A 221 -1.17 -0.45 28.21
N ARG A 222 -2.26 0.33 28.16
CA ARG A 222 -2.45 1.57 28.93
C ARG A 222 -2.39 1.35 30.45
N ASP A 223 -2.58 0.11 30.92
CA ASP A 223 -2.41 -0.24 32.33
C ASP A 223 -0.94 -0.32 32.79
N GLY A 224 0.02 -0.14 31.88
CA GLY A 224 1.46 -0.17 32.15
C GLY A 224 2.12 -1.53 31.94
N SER A 225 1.37 -2.55 31.51
CA SER A 225 1.91 -3.88 31.18
C SER A 225 2.50 -3.98 29.76
N VAL A 226 3.43 -4.93 29.59
CA VAL A 226 4.08 -5.34 28.32
C VAL A 226 4.14 -6.87 28.25
#